data_AF-A0A0A8VIJ7-F1
#
_entry.id   AF-A0A0A8VIJ7-F1
#
_cell.length_a   1.000
_cell.length_b   1.000
_cell.length_c   1.000
_cell.angle_alpha   90.00
_cell.angle_beta   90.00
_cell.angle_gamma   90.00
#
_symmetry.space_group_name_H-M   'P 1'
#
loop_
_entity.id
_entity.type
_entity.pdbx_description
1 polymer ?
#
loop_
_entity_poly.entity_id
_entity_poly.type
_entity_poly.pdbx_seq_one_letter_code
_entity_poly.pdbx_strand_id
1 'polypeptide(L)'
;MLTGQDHLNATRTPSPKVKRERLDYAAFCKIYEAAGQQQNWVQLSLALALITGQRRDDVRQLKRSDVHDGKLWIVQSKTKMQIAISLSLRLEIMNTSVGEVIEQCLNNNKSEYLICSSSRKSGREPGALNADSLTKAFVKALKATDLVYEISPPSFHEIRSLASRLYETEYGKEFAQKLLGHKSMKMTNVYLDSRKNEWVEI
;
A
#
# COMPACT_ATOMS: atom_id res chain seq x y z
N MET A 1 42.83 -36.17 16.80
CA MET A 1 41.51 -36.12 17.48
C MET A 1 41.43 -34.82 18.25
N LEU A 2 40.56 -33.89 17.86
CA LEU A 2 39.95 -32.87 18.71
C LEU A 2 38.59 -32.57 18.09
N THR A 3 37.53 -33.04 18.76
CA THR A 3 36.13 -32.88 18.40
C THR A 3 35.65 -31.51 18.86
N GLY A 4 35.47 -30.58 17.92
CA GLY A 4 34.67 -29.37 18.14
C GLY A 4 33.20 -29.73 17.96
N GLN A 5 32.50 -30.01 19.06
CA GLN A 5 31.08 -30.30 19.06
C GLN A 5 30.33 -28.97 19.10
N ASP A 6 29.79 -28.56 17.95
CA ASP A 6 29.06 -27.31 17.79
C ASP A 6 27.69 -27.43 18.49
N HIS A 7 27.58 -26.87 19.70
CA HIS A 7 26.36 -26.83 20.49
C HIS A 7 25.44 -25.69 20.01
N LEU A 8 24.88 -25.82 18.80
CA LEU A 8 23.85 -24.91 18.30
C LEU A 8 22.58 -25.65 17.85
N ASN A 9 22.18 -26.69 18.59
CA ASN A 9 20.90 -27.36 18.35
C ASN A 9 19.81 -26.92 19.33
N ALA A 10 18.72 -26.44 18.72
CA ALA A 10 17.34 -26.43 19.22
C ALA A 10 16.83 -25.23 20.03
N THR A 11 17.11 -24.00 19.60
CA THR A 11 16.17 -22.89 19.89
C THR A 11 15.10 -22.86 18.80
N ARG A 12 13.93 -23.49 19.03
CA ARG A 12 12.75 -23.25 18.18
C ARG A 12 12.31 -21.81 18.40
N THR A 13 12.66 -20.89 17.48
CA THR A 13 12.14 -19.52 17.51
C THR A 13 10.61 -19.60 17.41
N PRO A 14 9.85 -19.15 18.42
CA PRO A 14 8.40 -19.15 18.33
C PRO A 14 7.99 -18.28 17.14
N SER A 15 7.17 -18.81 16.25
CA SER A 15 6.66 -18.07 15.11
C SER A 15 5.86 -16.87 15.61
N PRO A 16 6.26 -15.63 15.28
CA PRO A 16 5.60 -14.44 15.81
C PRO A 16 4.14 -14.39 15.35
N LYS A 17 3.20 -14.29 16.31
CA LYS A 17 1.78 -14.06 16.01
C LYS A 17 1.60 -12.63 15.50
N VAL A 18 1.01 -12.48 14.30
CA VAL A 18 0.74 -11.16 13.74
C VAL A 18 -0.44 -10.54 14.48
N LYS A 19 -0.21 -9.40 15.14
CA LYS A 19 -1.23 -8.69 15.95
C LYS A 19 -2.00 -7.59 15.21
N ARG A 20 -1.52 -7.16 14.04
CA ARG A 20 -2.10 -6.03 13.30
C ARG A 20 -3.39 -6.45 12.62
N GLU A 21 -4.45 -5.69 12.88
CA GLU A 21 -5.77 -5.88 12.27
C GLU A 21 -5.79 -5.46 10.79
N ARG A 22 -6.68 -6.08 10.01
CA ARG A 22 -6.88 -5.75 8.60
C ARG A 22 -7.69 -4.47 8.45
N LEU A 23 -7.40 -3.74 7.39
CA LEU A 23 -8.21 -2.60 6.95
C LEU A 23 -9.27 -3.08 5.94
N ASP A 24 -10.55 -2.95 6.24
CA ASP A 24 -11.60 -3.15 5.23
C ASP A 24 -11.89 -1.86 4.45
N TYR A 25 -12.70 -1.97 3.40
CA TYR A 25 -12.96 -0.84 2.51
C TYR A 25 -13.78 0.27 3.19
N ALA A 26 -14.75 -0.08 4.05
CA ALA A 26 -15.54 0.90 4.77
C ALA A 26 -14.67 1.74 5.72
N ALA A 27 -13.77 1.08 6.47
CA ALA A 27 -12.77 1.74 7.29
C ALA A 27 -11.81 2.59 6.44
N PHE A 28 -11.37 2.09 5.28
CA PHE A 28 -10.53 2.87 4.36
C PHE A 28 -11.24 4.15 3.92
N CYS A 29 -12.52 4.11 3.55
CA CYS A 29 -13.28 5.29 3.13
C CYS A 29 -13.34 6.36 4.23
N LYS A 30 -13.61 5.96 5.48
CA LYS A 30 -13.60 6.89 6.63
C LYS A 30 -12.23 7.55 6.82
N ILE A 31 -11.16 6.77 6.72
CA ILE A 31 -9.78 7.29 6.83
C ILE A 31 -9.45 8.21 5.65
N TYR A 32 -9.89 7.85 4.44
CA TYR A 32 -9.69 8.61 3.21
C TYR A 32 -10.39 9.97 3.27
N GLU A 33 -11.61 10.02 3.81
CA GLU A 33 -12.34 11.27 4.05
C GLU A 33 -11.63 12.14 5.10
N ALA A 34 -11.24 11.57 6.24
CA ALA A 34 -10.50 12.27 7.28
C ALA A 34 -9.13 12.78 6.79
N ALA A 35 -8.48 12.08 5.86
CA ALA A 35 -7.25 12.50 5.22
C ALA A 35 -7.41 13.76 4.36
N GLY A 36 -8.62 14.06 3.87
CA GLY A 36 -8.93 15.29 3.13
C GLY A 36 -8.75 16.57 3.96
N GLN A 37 -8.73 16.47 5.29
CA GLN A 37 -8.44 17.59 6.20
C GLN A 37 -6.93 17.83 6.42
N GLN A 38 -6.08 17.04 5.75
CA GLN A 38 -4.62 17.21 5.75
C GLN A 38 -4.14 17.84 4.43
N GLN A 39 -2.83 17.85 4.19
CA GLN A 39 -2.30 18.28 2.89
C GLN A 39 -2.79 17.34 1.77
N ASN A 40 -3.07 17.87 0.58
CA ASN A 40 -3.66 17.12 -0.55
C ASN A 40 -2.92 15.80 -0.86
N TRP A 41 -1.59 15.78 -0.72
CA TRP A 41 -0.80 14.57 -0.98
C TRP A 41 -1.17 13.39 -0.08
N VAL A 42 -1.74 13.64 1.11
CA VAL A 42 -2.11 12.57 2.05
C VAL A 42 -3.24 11.75 1.44
N GLN A 43 -4.34 12.37 1.06
CA GLN A 43 -5.47 11.69 0.44
C GLN A 43 -5.07 11.02 -0.88
N LEU A 44 -4.31 11.73 -1.72
CA LEU A 44 -3.77 11.18 -2.97
C LEU A 44 -2.85 9.96 -2.74
N SER A 45 -2.04 9.96 -1.68
CA SER A 45 -1.18 8.82 -1.35
C SER A 45 -1.97 7.56 -0.97
N LEU A 46 -3.14 7.72 -0.35
CA LEU A 46 -4.03 6.61 0.00
C LEU A 46 -4.70 6.03 -1.25
N ALA A 47 -5.25 6.89 -2.12
CA ALA A 47 -5.82 6.48 -3.40
C ALA A 47 -4.79 5.77 -4.27
N LEU A 48 -3.60 6.36 -4.43
CA LEU A 48 -2.52 5.80 -5.24
C LEU A 48 -2.04 4.45 -4.68
N ALA A 49 -1.92 4.31 -3.36
CA ALA A 49 -1.56 3.04 -2.73
C ALA A 49 -2.62 1.95 -2.91
N LEU A 50 -3.91 2.30 -2.82
CA LEU A 50 -5.00 1.35 -2.99
C LEU A 50 -5.12 0.89 -4.45
N ILE A 51 -5.18 1.84 -5.39
CA ILE A 51 -5.44 1.52 -6.78
C ILE A 51 -4.27 0.82 -7.47
N THR A 52 -3.03 1.09 -7.05
CA THR A 52 -1.84 0.41 -7.61
C THR A 52 -1.43 -0.83 -6.82
N GLY A 53 -1.93 -1.00 -5.58
CA GLY A 53 -1.52 -2.04 -4.66
C GLY A 53 -0.03 -1.99 -4.27
N GLN A 54 0.69 -0.89 -4.49
CA GLN A 54 2.13 -0.82 -4.24
C GLN A 54 2.50 -0.58 -2.78
N ARG A 55 3.75 -0.89 -2.41
CA ARG A 55 4.24 -0.65 -1.03
C ARG A 55 4.39 0.85 -0.81
N ARG A 56 4.24 1.29 0.45
CA ARG A 56 4.47 2.68 0.86
C ARG A 56 5.76 3.30 0.29
N ASP A 57 6.86 2.55 0.37
CA ASP A 57 8.17 3.03 -0.11
C ASP A 57 8.24 3.16 -1.63
N ASP A 58 7.47 2.34 -2.36
CA ASP A 58 7.35 2.42 -3.82
C ASP A 58 6.42 3.59 -4.19
N VAL A 59 5.27 3.75 -3.51
CA VAL A 59 4.29 4.83 -3.72
C VAL A 59 4.92 6.22 -3.60
N ARG A 60 5.74 6.47 -2.57
CA ARG A 60 6.41 7.78 -2.38
C ARG A 60 7.46 8.10 -3.45
N GLN A 61 7.89 7.12 -4.23
CA GLN A 61 8.96 7.26 -5.23
C GLN A 61 8.41 7.37 -6.65
N LEU A 62 7.12 7.14 -6.87
CA LEU A 62 6.52 7.22 -8.20
C LEU A 62 6.69 8.62 -8.78
N LYS A 63 7.19 8.67 -10.01
CA LYS A 63 7.50 9.89 -10.75
C LYS A 63 6.55 10.08 -11.92
N ARG A 64 6.50 11.32 -12.41
CA ARG A 64 5.84 11.67 -13.67
C ARG A 64 6.41 10.90 -14.86
N SER A 65 7.74 10.75 -14.89
CA SER A 65 8.45 10.00 -15.92
C SER A 65 8.12 8.52 -15.97
N ASP A 66 7.55 7.97 -14.89
CA ASP A 66 7.13 6.57 -14.82
C ASP A 66 5.78 6.35 -15.52
N VAL A 67 5.10 7.42 -15.92
CA VAL A 67 3.81 7.40 -16.62
C VAL A 67 4.05 7.63 -18.10
N HIS A 68 3.98 6.56 -18.90
CA HIS A 68 4.16 6.62 -20.34
C HIS A 68 3.54 5.39 -21.01
N ASP A 69 3.29 5.47 -22.33
CA ASP A 69 2.73 4.38 -23.13
C ASP A 69 1.42 3.80 -22.59
N GLY A 70 0.57 4.68 -22.04
CA GLY A 70 -0.72 4.30 -21.44
C GLY A 70 -0.58 3.47 -20.16
N LYS A 71 0.58 3.46 -19.50
CA LYS A 71 0.87 2.66 -18.31
C LYS A 71 1.64 3.46 -17.25
N LEU A 72 1.56 2.99 -16.01
CA LEU A 72 2.46 3.33 -14.92
C LEU A 72 3.50 2.22 -14.77
N TRP A 73 4.78 2.54 -14.95
CA TRP A 73 5.90 1.61 -14.90
C TRP A 73 6.60 1.67 -13.55
N ILE A 74 6.74 0.53 -12.87
CA ILE A 74 7.18 0.48 -11.48
C ILE A 74 8.26 -0.58 -11.33
N VAL A 75 9.39 -0.19 -10.73
CA VAL A 75 10.42 -1.12 -10.25
C VAL A 75 10.36 -1.16 -8.73
N GLN A 76 9.82 -2.24 -8.17
CA GLN A 76 9.64 -2.36 -6.73
C GLN A 76 10.98 -2.36 -6.00
N SER A 77 11.15 -1.45 -5.03
CA SER A 77 12.42 -1.23 -4.32
C SER A 77 12.89 -2.48 -3.59
N LYS A 78 11.97 -3.21 -2.94
CA LYS A 78 12.26 -4.38 -2.09
C LYS A 78 12.64 -5.63 -2.88
N THR A 79 11.92 -5.93 -3.95
CA THR A 79 12.01 -7.21 -4.67
C THR A 79 12.59 -7.07 -6.07
N LYS A 80 12.76 -5.83 -6.55
CA LYS A 80 13.17 -5.46 -7.91
C LYS A 80 12.22 -5.98 -9.01
N MET A 81 11.01 -6.39 -8.63
CA MET A 81 9.99 -6.78 -9.60
C MET A 81 9.56 -5.57 -10.42
N GLN A 82 9.48 -5.77 -11.74
CA GLN A 82 9.05 -4.77 -12.70
C GLN A 82 7.59 -5.03 -13.05
N ILE A 83 6.76 -3.99 -12.95
CA ILE A 83 5.31 -4.07 -13.18
C ILE A 83 4.93 -2.86 -14.01
N ALA A 84 4.12 -3.09 -15.05
CA ALA A 84 3.49 -2.02 -15.81
C ALA A 84 1.97 -2.12 -15.62
N ILE A 85 1.37 -1.11 -15.00
CA ILE A 85 -0.06 -1.08 -14.68
C ILE A 85 -0.75 -0.22 -15.72
N SER A 86 -1.79 -0.74 -16.39
CA SER A 86 -2.56 0.04 -17.37
C SER A 86 -3.21 1.25 -16.69
N LEU A 87 -3.13 2.43 -17.32
CA LEU A 87 -3.86 3.62 -16.84
C LEU A 87 -5.38 3.42 -16.94
N SER A 88 -5.84 2.55 -17.84
CA SER A 88 -7.25 2.17 -17.95
C SER A 88 -7.70 1.12 -16.92
N LEU A 89 -6.78 0.57 -16.10
CA LEU A 89 -7.18 -0.35 -15.04
C LEU A 89 -8.09 0.38 -14.06
N ARG A 90 -9.29 -0.17 -13.89
CA ARG A 90 -10.34 0.35 -13.03
C ARG A 90 -10.45 -0.49 -11.77
N LEU A 91 -10.90 0.12 -10.69
CA LEU A 91 -11.33 -0.60 -9.50
C LEU A 91 -12.76 -0.13 -9.19
N GLU A 92 -13.74 -0.97 -9.51
CA GLU A 92 -15.15 -0.54 -9.55
C GLU A 92 -15.66 -0.02 -8.21
N ILE A 93 -15.22 -0.63 -7.11
CA ILE A 93 -15.61 -0.19 -5.76
C ILE A 93 -15.14 1.24 -5.43
N MET A 94 -14.08 1.71 -6.09
CA MET A 94 -13.60 3.10 -6.00
C MET A 94 -14.24 4.00 -7.06
N ASN A 95 -14.96 3.44 -8.04
CA ASN A 95 -15.52 4.15 -9.19
C ASN A 95 -14.47 4.99 -9.94
N THR A 96 -13.22 4.50 -10.04
CA THR A 96 -12.12 5.24 -10.67
C THR A 96 -11.06 4.33 -11.29
N SER A 97 -10.25 4.88 -12.17
CA SER A 97 -9.11 4.24 -12.83
C SER A 97 -7.77 4.74 -12.33
N VAL A 98 -6.72 3.95 -12.58
CA VAL A 98 -5.33 4.32 -12.29
C VAL A 98 -4.98 5.66 -12.94
N GLY A 99 -5.42 5.88 -14.18
CA GLY A 99 -5.20 7.12 -14.93
C GLY A 99 -5.83 8.35 -14.27
N GLU A 100 -7.07 8.25 -13.81
CA GLU A 100 -7.77 9.35 -13.13
C GLU A 100 -7.08 9.73 -11.80
N VAL A 101 -6.64 8.75 -11.00
CA VAL A 101 -5.89 9.03 -9.76
C VAL A 101 -4.54 9.68 -10.07
N ILE A 102 -3.85 9.23 -11.12
CA ILE A 102 -2.60 9.86 -11.57
C ILE A 102 -2.84 11.29 -12.05
N GLU A 103 -3.87 11.53 -12.84
CA GLU A 103 -4.23 12.87 -13.30
C GLU A 103 -4.50 13.82 -12.12
N GLN A 104 -5.23 13.36 -11.10
CA GLN A 104 -5.41 14.12 -9.86
C GLN A 104 -4.07 14.43 -9.19
N CYS A 105 -3.13 13.47 -9.14
CA CYS A 105 -1.79 13.70 -8.60
C CYS A 105 -1.03 14.77 -9.40
N LEU A 106 -1.05 14.67 -10.73
CA LEU A 106 -0.37 15.58 -11.64
C LEU A 106 -0.93 17.02 -11.56
N ASN A 107 -2.24 17.17 -11.41
CA ASN A 107 -2.91 18.47 -11.33
C ASN A 107 -2.71 19.17 -9.99
N ASN A 108 -2.40 18.43 -8.92
CA ASN A 108 -2.26 18.98 -7.56
C ASN A 108 -0.87 19.51 -7.22
N ASN A 109 0.15 19.26 -8.06
CA ASN A 109 1.50 19.76 -7.80
C ASN A 109 2.32 19.91 -9.09
N LYS A 110 3.58 20.38 -9.00
CA LYS A 110 4.51 20.49 -10.14
C LYS A 110 5.81 19.72 -9.93
N SER A 111 5.87 18.84 -8.92
CA SER A 111 7.06 18.05 -8.59
C SER A 111 7.33 16.99 -9.66
N GLU A 112 8.56 16.48 -9.71
CA GLU A 112 8.87 15.25 -10.47
C GLU A 112 8.13 14.02 -9.92
N TYR A 113 7.73 14.04 -8.64
CA TYR A 113 7.01 12.96 -7.97
C TYR A 113 5.49 13.14 -8.12
N LEU A 114 4.76 12.03 -8.17
CA LEU A 114 3.29 12.06 -8.20
C LEU A 114 2.73 12.65 -6.89
N ILE A 115 3.36 12.39 -5.76
CA ILE A 115 2.99 12.96 -4.45
C ILE A 115 4.17 13.74 -3.83
N CYS A 116 3.90 14.97 -3.37
CA CYS A 116 4.89 15.80 -2.70
C CYS A 116 4.27 16.67 -1.59
N SER A 117 5.07 17.06 -0.61
CA SER A 117 4.66 18.02 0.44
C SER A 117 4.55 19.44 -0.13
N SER A 118 3.66 20.25 0.44
CA SER A 118 3.43 21.64 0.01
C SER A 118 4.56 22.62 0.39
N SER A 119 5.58 22.20 1.16
CA SER A 119 6.55 23.13 1.77
C SER A 119 7.75 23.45 0.87
N ARG A 120 7.82 24.72 0.42
CA ARG A 120 9.05 25.41 0.03
C ARG A 120 9.43 26.39 1.14
N LYS A 121 10.31 25.99 2.05
CA LYS A 121 10.97 26.92 2.99
C LYS A 121 12.41 27.25 2.61
N SER A 122 13.04 26.54 1.68
CA SER A 122 14.50 26.69 1.43
C SER A 122 14.93 26.76 -0.04
N GLY A 123 14.03 26.98 -0.99
CA GLY A 123 14.39 27.05 -2.42
C GLY A 123 14.91 25.74 -3.03
N ARG A 124 14.93 24.63 -2.27
CA ARG A 124 15.20 23.29 -2.80
C ARG A 124 13.96 22.72 -3.47
N GLU A 125 14.15 22.08 -4.61
CA GLU A 125 13.12 21.26 -5.24
C GLU A 125 12.68 20.15 -4.28
N PRO A 126 11.36 19.92 -4.11
CA PRO A 126 10.87 18.86 -3.22
C PRO A 126 11.28 17.50 -3.76
N GLY A 127 12.14 16.80 -2.99
CA GLY A 127 12.42 15.38 -3.21
C GLY A 127 11.26 14.49 -2.75
N ALA A 128 11.41 13.17 -2.93
CA ALA A 128 10.43 12.17 -2.49
C ALA A 128 10.08 12.33 -1.00
N LEU A 129 8.79 12.34 -0.66
CA LEU A 129 8.29 12.36 0.71
C LEU A 129 8.89 11.26 1.58
N ASN A 130 9.29 11.54 2.82
CA ASN A 130 9.82 10.47 3.67
C ASN A 130 8.76 9.38 3.93
N ALA A 131 9.18 8.13 4.00
CA ALA A 131 8.29 6.98 4.17
C ALA A 131 7.52 7.06 5.51
N ASP A 132 8.21 7.55 6.54
CA ASP A 132 7.63 7.85 7.84
C ASP A 132 6.54 8.95 7.77
N SER A 133 6.65 9.90 6.83
CA SER A 133 5.61 10.94 6.63
C SER A 133 4.28 10.32 6.21
N LEU A 134 4.27 9.34 5.29
CA LEU A 134 3.06 8.63 4.89
C LEU A 134 2.45 7.86 6.06
N THR A 135 3.29 7.21 6.88
CA THR A 135 2.82 6.49 8.07
C THR A 135 2.22 7.42 9.10
N LYS A 136 2.88 8.53 9.42
CA LYS A 136 2.37 9.52 10.37
C LYS A 136 1.07 10.16 9.89
N ALA A 137 0.98 10.48 8.61
CA ALA A 137 -0.24 11.07 8.03
C ALA A 137 -1.42 10.08 8.05
N PHE A 138 -1.19 8.80 7.74
CA PHE A 138 -2.20 7.76 7.88
C PHE A 138 -2.66 7.60 9.33
N VAL A 139 -1.73 7.53 10.29
CA VAL A 139 -2.09 7.42 11.72
C VAL A 139 -2.87 8.65 12.18
N LYS A 140 -2.51 9.85 11.70
CA LYS A 140 -3.25 11.08 11.98
C LYS A 140 -4.67 11.02 11.42
N ALA A 141 -4.85 10.54 10.18
CA ALA A 141 -6.17 10.37 9.56
C ALA A 141 -7.00 9.34 10.33
N LEU A 142 -6.41 8.19 10.67
CA LEU A 142 -7.07 7.13 11.44
C LEU A 142 -7.55 7.63 12.80
N LYS A 143 -6.72 8.38 13.53
CA LYS A 143 -7.08 8.97 14.83
C LYS A 143 -8.17 10.04 14.75
N ALA A 144 -8.44 10.58 13.56
CA ALA A 144 -9.52 11.53 13.33
C ALA A 144 -10.85 10.84 12.98
N THR A 145 -10.88 9.51 12.92
CA THR A 145 -12.11 8.71 12.73
C THR A 145 -12.65 8.21 14.07
N ASP A 146 -13.88 7.69 14.03
CA ASP A 146 -14.55 6.98 15.12
C ASP A 146 -14.21 5.47 15.18
N LEU A 147 -13.25 5.01 14.38
CA LEU A 147 -12.92 3.59 14.26
C LEU A 147 -12.24 3.05 15.53
N VAL A 148 -12.73 1.91 16.00
CA VAL A 148 -12.19 1.19 17.17
C VAL A 148 -11.56 -0.12 16.70
N TYR A 149 -10.38 -0.44 17.24
CA TYR A 149 -9.61 -1.64 16.94
C TYR A 149 -9.25 -2.34 18.25
N GLU A 150 -9.37 -3.67 18.29
CA GLU A 150 -9.30 -4.44 19.54
C GLU A 150 -7.86 -4.73 19.99
N ILE A 151 -6.96 -4.98 19.04
CA ILE A 151 -5.61 -5.47 19.31
C ILE A 151 -4.58 -4.43 18.88
N SER A 152 -4.56 -4.11 17.59
CA SER A 152 -3.59 -3.20 17.03
C SER A 152 -4.12 -2.63 15.72
N PRO A 153 -4.27 -1.29 15.65
CA PRO A 153 -4.86 -0.64 14.49
C PRO A 153 -4.07 -0.93 13.21
N PRO A 154 -4.74 -0.89 12.05
CA PRO A 154 -4.09 -1.03 10.77
C PRO A 154 -3.05 0.08 10.58
N SER A 155 -2.10 -0.20 9.70
CA SER A 155 -1.09 0.78 9.27
C SER A 155 -1.28 1.05 7.79
N PHE A 156 -0.59 2.06 7.25
CA PHE A 156 -0.56 2.33 5.80
C PHE A 156 -0.32 1.06 4.96
N HIS A 157 0.49 0.10 5.45
CA HIS A 157 0.78 -1.14 4.73
C HIS A 157 -0.45 -2.04 4.53
N GLU A 158 -1.48 -1.92 5.37
CA GLU A 158 -2.71 -2.71 5.21
C GLU A 158 -3.55 -2.28 4.00
N ILE A 159 -3.32 -1.07 3.45
CA ILE A 159 -3.91 -0.64 2.17
C ILE A 159 -3.53 -1.60 1.04
N ARG A 160 -2.31 -2.14 1.06
CA ARG A 160 -1.86 -3.12 0.07
C ARG A 160 -2.55 -4.48 0.22
N SER A 161 -2.87 -4.91 1.45
CA SER A 161 -3.68 -6.11 1.67
C SER A 161 -5.13 -5.88 1.25
N LEU A 162 -5.68 -4.69 1.52
CA LEU A 162 -6.99 -4.29 1.02
C LEU A 162 -7.03 -4.32 -0.50
N ALA A 163 -6.06 -3.70 -1.18
CA ALA A 163 -5.94 -3.74 -2.64
C ALA A 163 -5.94 -5.18 -3.17
N SER A 164 -5.12 -6.06 -2.57
CA SER A 164 -5.06 -7.47 -2.99
C SER A 164 -6.41 -8.17 -2.92
N ARG A 165 -7.18 -7.95 -1.85
CA ARG A 165 -8.51 -8.57 -1.68
C ARG A 165 -9.53 -8.00 -2.65
N LEU A 166 -9.56 -6.68 -2.84
CA LEU A 166 -10.49 -6.04 -3.78
C LEU A 166 -10.23 -6.49 -5.23
N TYR A 167 -8.96 -6.49 -5.65
CA TYR A 167 -8.58 -6.96 -6.98
C TYR A 167 -8.75 -8.47 -7.15
N GLU A 168 -8.65 -9.28 -6.10
CA GLU A 168 -9.02 -10.71 -6.17
C GLU A 168 -10.52 -10.85 -6.43
N THR A 169 -11.37 -10.12 -5.70
CA THR A 169 -12.83 -10.17 -5.90
C THR A 169 -13.21 -9.76 -7.32
N GLU A 170 -12.57 -8.72 -7.88
CA GLU A 170 -12.97 -8.15 -9.17
C GLU A 170 -12.31 -8.82 -10.39
N TYR A 171 -11.04 -9.23 -10.29
CA TYR A 171 -10.24 -9.74 -11.43
C TYR A 171 -9.63 -11.12 -11.20
N GLY A 172 -9.86 -11.72 -10.04
CA GLY A 172 -9.30 -13.01 -9.69
C GLY A 172 -7.91 -12.95 -9.07
N LYS A 173 -7.53 -14.08 -8.50
CA LYS A 173 -6.38 -14.21 -7.61
C LYS A 173 -5.04 -14.02 -8.31
N GLU A 174 -4.93 -14.52 -9.55
CA GLU A 174 -3.74 -14.41 -10.39
C GLU A 174 -3.49 -12.95 -10.78
N PHE A 175 -4.55 -12.18 -11.00
CA PHE A 175 -4.44 -10.75 -11.27
C PHE A 175 -3.88 -10.01 -10.05
N ALA A 176 -4.47 -10.24 -8.87
CA ALA A 176 -3.98 -9.66 -7.63
C ALA A 176 -2.51 -10.02 -7.34
N GLN A 177 -2.12 -11.29 -7.57
CA GLN A 177 -0.72 -11.72 -7.44
C GLN A 177 0.22 -10.89 -8.34
N LYS A 178 -0.14 -10.74 -9.63
CA LYS A 178 0.67 -10.00 -10.62
C LYS A 178 0.76 -8.52 -10.28
N LEU A 179 -0.36 -7.88 -9.93
CA LEU A 179 -0.41 -6.48 -9.53
C LEU A 179 0.51 -6.20 -8.35
N LEU A 180 0.53 -7.10 -7.36
CA LEU A 180 1.40 -6.98 -6.20
C LEU A 180 2.86 -7.37 -6.52
N GLY A 181 3.16 -8.00 -7.65
CA GLY A 181 4.52 -8.48 -7.96
C GLY A 181 4.97 -9.60 -7.03
N HIS A 182 4.06 -10.47 -6.61
CA HIS A 182 4.40 -11.64 -5.80
C HIS A 182 4.84 -12.82 -6.69
N LYS A 183 6.05 -13.32 -6.45
CA LYS A 183 6.58 -14.49 -7.19
C LYS A 183 5.82 -15.79 -6.90
N SER A 184 5.18 -15.91 -5.74
CA SER A 184 4.48 -17.12 -5.33
C SER A 184 3.11 -16.83 -4.75
N MET A 185 2.17 -17.76 -4.99
CA MET A 185 0.82 -17.70 -4.43
C MET A 185 0.80 -17.80 -2.91
N LYS A 186 1.81 -18.45 -2.31
CA LYS A 186 1.99 -18.47 -0.85
C LYS A 186 2.05 -17.06 -0.27
N MET A 187 2.76 -16.13 -0.93
CA MET A 187 2.82 -14.74 -0.47
C MET A 187 1.49 -14.01 -0.71
N THR A 188 0.83 -14.25 -1.84
CA THR A 188 -0.49 -13.67 -2.13
C THR A 188 -1.52 -14.10 -1.08
N ASN A 189 -1.57 -15.38 -0.70
CA ASN A 189 -2.48 -15.86 0.35
C ASN A 189 -2.33 -15.11 1.68
N VAL A 190 -1.12 -14.70 2.05
CA VAL A 190 -0.88 -13.87 3.26
C VAL A 190 -1.53 -12.49 3.17
N TYR A 191 -1.70 -11.93 1.96
CA TYR A 191 -2.37 -10.64 1.77
C TYR A 191 -3.88 -10.77 1.62
N LEU A 192 -4.36 -11.93 1.15
CA LEU A 192 -5.79 -12.23 0.97
C LEU A 192 -6.47 -12.65 2.26
N ASP A 193 -5.72 -13.24 3.20
CA ASP A 193 -6.21 -13.61 4.51
C ASP A 193 -6.79 -12.39 5.26
N SER A 194 -8.12 -12.39 5.45
CA SER A 194 -8.88 -11.38 6.18
C SER A 194 -8.55 -11.35 7.67
N ARG A 195 -7.89 -12.40 8.19
CA ARG A 195 -7.58 -12.62 9.62
C ARG A 195 -8.79 -12.55 10.55
N LYS A 196 -10.00 -12.56 9.98
CA LYS A 196 -11.24 -12.71 10.73
C LYS A 196 -11.50 -14.21 10.83
N ASN A 197 -11.79 -14.68 12.04
CA ASN A 197 -12.37 -16.01 12.21
C ASN A 197 -13.82 -15.93 11.75
N GLU A 198 -14.04 -16.09 10.45
CA GLU A 198 -15.38 -16.22 9.90
C GLU A 198 -15.85 -17.66 10.11
N TRP A 199 -17.09 -17.83 10.57
CA TRP A 199 -17.72 -19.13 10.63
C TRP A 199 -17.94 -19.65 9.22
N VAL A 200 -17.47 -20.85 8.92
CA VAL A 200 -17.80 -21.53 7.67
C VAL A 200 -19.15 -22.20 7.87
N GLU A 201 -20.20 -21.63 7.29
CA GLU A 201 -21.50 -22.28 7.16
C GLU A 201 -21.38 -23.34 6.06
N ILE A 202 -21.75 -24.59 6.37
CA ILE A 202 -21.68 -25.75 5.47
C ILE A 202 -23.04 -25.94 4.80
#